data_AF-A0A957R1P4-F1
#
_entry.id   AF-A0A957R1P4-F1
#
_cell.length_a   1.000
_cell.length_b   1.000
_cell.length_c   1.000
_cell.angle_alpha   90.00
_cell.angle_beta   90.00
_cell.angle_gamma   90.00
#
_symmetry.space_group_name_H-M   'P 1'
#
loop_
_entity.id
_entity.type
_entity.pdbx_description
1 polymer ?
#
loop_
_entity_poly.entity_id
_entity_poly.type
_entity_poly.pdbx_seq_one_letter_code
_entity_poly.pdbx_strand_id
1 'polypeptide(L)'
;MAYRNFIRWLLQLNRPVPNHSPAEIQAQVVANYRWNFSVNVADGAFFWFGASFISSTTIVPLFVNKLTDSPFLIGLVAVIAQGAFYAPQLLTAPYVERLPRKKPVVVNVGLLTERLPMLILIVAAMLAGRYAPLALLLFFLGYAWHYIGAGMIAVAWQEMIARIFPVDRRGRYFGTSTFIGAG
;
A
#
# COMPACT_ATOMS: atom_id res chain seq x y z
N MET A 1 -4.47 -12.26 -26.50
CA MET A 1 -4.02 -13.45 -25.72
C MET A 1 -2.96 -13.12 -24.66
N ALA A 2 -1.97 -12.27 -24.95
CA ALA A 2 -0.88 -11.89 -24.04
C ALA A 2 -1.33 -11.21 -22.72
N TYR A 3 -2.28 -10.26 -22.78
CA TYR A 3 -2.77 -9.53 -21.59
C TYR A 3 -3.38 -10.44 -20.50
N ARG A 4 -4.17 -11.44 -20.92
CA ARG A 4 -4.79 -12.41 -20.00
C ARG A 4 -3.75 -13.28 -19.30
N ASN A 5 -2.63 -13.58 -19.98
CA ASN A 5 -1.52 -14.33 -19.40
C ASN A 5 -0.73 -13.48 -18.39
N PHE A 6 -0.55 -12.19 -18.67
CA PHE A 6 0.10 -11.26 -17.74
C PHE A 6 -0.68 -11.12 -16.42
N ILE A 7 -1.99 -10.89 -16.45
CA ILE A 7 -2.81 -10.80 -15.22
C ILE A 7 -2.75 -12.11 -14.42
N ARG A 8 -2.84 -13.25 -15.10
CA ARG A 8 -2.76 -14.56 -14.44
C ARG A 8 -1.40 -14.79 -13.78
N TRP A 9 -0.32 -14.31 -14.39
CA TRP A 9 1.01 -14.34 -13.80
C TRP A 9 1.12 -13.38 -12.61
N LEU A 10 0.68 -12.13 -12.79
CA LEU A 10 0.70 -11.07 -11.77
C LEU A 10 -0.03 -11.50 -10.49
N LEU A 11 -1.21 -12.09 -10.64
CA LEU A 11 -2.05 -12.58 -9.54
C LEU A 11 -1.74 -14.04 -9.14
N GLN A 12 -0.79 -14.68 -9.81
CA GLN A 12 -0.44 -16.09 -9.63
C GLN A 12 -1.66 -17.04 -9.68
N LEU A 13 -2.61 -16.76 -10.58
CA LEU A 13 -3.80 -17.59 -10.80
C LEU A 13 -3.48 -18.94 -11.45
N ASN A 14 -2.31 -19.06 -12.08
CA ASN A 14 -1.85 -20.30 -12.72
C ASN A 14 -1.32 -21.33 -11.71
N ARG A 15 -1.08 -20.95 -10.45
CA ARG A 15 -0.56 -21.88 -9.43
C ARG A 15 -1.73 -22.61 -8.74
N PRO A 16 -1.75 -23.94 -8.65
CA PRO A 16 -2.81 -24.65 -7.93
C PRO A 16 -2.75 -24.28 -6.44
N VAL A 17 -3.90 -24.04 -5.80
CA VAL A 17 -3.97 -23.80 -4.36
C VAL A 17 -4.12 -25.17 -3.69
N PRO A 18 -3.16 -25.60 -2.87
CA PRO A 18 -3.31 -26.83 -2.12
C PRO A 18 -4.53 -26.76 -1.21
N ASN A 19 -5.32 -27.82 -1.17
CA ASN A 19 -6.43 -27.92 -0.23
C ASN A 19 -5.86 -28.37 1.12
N HIS A 20 -5.96 -27.50 2.12
CA HIS A 20 -5.54 -27.77 3.49
C HIS A 20 -6.74 -27.70 4.41
N SER A 21 -6.86 -28.66 5.31
CA SER A 21 -7.82 -28.61 6.40
C SER A 21 -7.56 -27.40 7.31
N PRO A 22 -8.58 -26.91 8.03
CA PRO A 22 -8.40 -25.80 8.98
C PRO A 22 -7.29 -26.06 10.02
N ALA A 23 -7.13 -27.32 10.46
CA ALA A 23 -6.09 -27.71 11.41
C ALA A 23 -4.68 -27.59 10.81
N GLU A 24 -4.50 -28.02 9.55
CA GLU A 24 -3.22 -27.88 8.84
C GLU A 24 -2.86 -26.41 8.60
N ILE A 25 -3.83 -25.58 8.24
CA ILE A 25 -3.62 -24.13 8.08
C ILE A 25 -3.15 -23.53 9.40
N GLN A 26 -3.83 -23.85 10.51
CA GLN A 26 -3.45 -23.34 11.83
C GLN A 26 -2.04 -23.80 12.23
N ALA A 27 -1.70 -25.07 11.99
CA ALA A 27 -0.36 -25.59 12.24
C ALA A 27 0.70 -24.84 11.41
N GLN A 28 0.43 -24.56 10.14
CA GLN A 28 1.32 -23.76 9.29
C GLN A 28 1.47 -22.31 9.77
N VAL A 29 0.37 -21.69 10.22
CA VAL A 29 0.40 -20.32 10.78
C VAL A 29 1.29 -20.26 12.02
N VAL A 30 1.17 -21.24 12.92
CA VAL A 30 2.00 -21.33 14.13
C VAL A 30 3.47 -21.59 13.77
N ALA A 31 3.74 -22.58 12.91
CA ALA A 31 5.09 -22.95 12.51
C ALA A 31 5.83 -21.79 11.82
N ASN A 32 5.13 -21.03 10.96
CA ASN A 32 5.72 -19.93 10.21
C ASN A 32 5.60 -18.57 10.92
N TYR A 33 5.04 -18.52 12.12
CA TYR A 33 4.74 -17.25 12.80
C TYR A 33 5.96 -16.35 12.93
N ARG A 34 7.12 -16.89 13.30
CA ARG A 34 8.36 -16.09 13.49
C ARG A 34 8.78 -15.40 12.19
N TRP A 35 8.81 -16.16 11.09
CA TRP A 35 9.15 -15.61 9.78
C TRP A 35 8.14 -14.57 9.31
N ASN A 36 6.84 -14.90 9.39
CA ASN A 36 5.78 -13.98 8.98
C ASN A 36 5.81 -12.70 9.82
N PHE A 37 6.01 -12.82 11.13
CA PHE A 37 6.12 -11.68 12.04
C PHE A 37 7.32 -10.80 11.66
N SER A 38 8.52 -11.37 11.56
CA SER A 38 9.73 -10.60 11.26
C SER A 38 9.64 -9.87 9.91
N VAL A 39 9.23 -10.56 8.84
CA VAL A 39 9.17 -9.96 7.51
C VAL A 39 8.08 -8.89 7.41
N ASN A 40 6.88 -9.14 7.96
CA ASN A 40 5.81 -8.14 7.90
C ASN A 40 6.08 -6.97 8.86
N VAL A 41 6.71 -7.18 10.01
CA VAL A 41 7.11 -6.07 10.89
C VAL A 41 8.15 -5.20 10.19
N ALA A 42 9.14 -5.79 9.52
CA ALA A 42 10.11 -5.02 8.74
C ALA A 42 9.41 -4.22 7.63
N ASP A 43 8.56 -4.87 6.82
CA ASP A 43 7.78 -4.21 5.77
C ASP A 43 6.92 -3.06 6.31
N GLY A 44 6.15 -3.32 7.37
CA GLY A 44 5.30 -2.32 8.01
C GLY A 44 6.10 -1.17 8.62
N ALA A 45 7.25 -1.45 9.25
CA ALA A 45 8.12 -0.42 9.79
C ALA A 45 8.69 0.48 8.69
N PHE A 46 9.19 -0.09 7.59
CA PHE A 46 9.65 0.70 6.44
C PHE A 46 8.53 1.50 5.78
N PHE A 47 7.32 0.92 5.70
CA PHE A 47 6.16 1.62 5.20
C PHE A 47 5.83 2.85 6.06
N TRP A 48 5.70 2.69 7.37
CA TRP A 48 5.39 3.81 8.28
C TRP A 48 6.50 4.85 8.32
N PHE A 49 7.76 4.42 8.33
CA PHE A 49 8.90 5.31 8.24
C PHE A 49 8.87 6.15 6.96
N GLY A 50 8.65 5.51 5.81
CA GLY A 50 8.49 6.20 4.54
C GLY A 50 7.26 7.13 4.52
N ALA A 51 6.14 6.67 5.06
CA ALA A 51 4.90 7.45 5.13
C ALA A 51 5.06 8.74 5.94
N SER A 52 5.93 8.75 6.96
CA SER A 52 6.27 9.96 7.71
C SER A 52 6.86 11.06 6.83
N PHE A 53 7.65 10.73 5.81
CA PHE A 53 8.21 11.73 4.86
C PHE A 53 7.18 12.33 3.91
N ILE A 54 6.06 11.65 3.73
CA ILE A 54 4.95 12.12 2.87
C ILE A 54 3.68 12.34 3.69
N SER A 55 3.84 12.75 4.95
CA SER A 55 2.72 13.02 5.84
C SER A 55 1.70 13.96 5.18
N SER A 56 0.47 13.45 5.01
CA SER A 56 -0.65 14.16 4.39
C SER A 56 -1.16 15.34 5.21
N THR A 57 -0.77 15.43 6.48
CA THR A 57 -1.21 16.46 7.42
C THR A 57 -0.18 17.56 7.64
N THR A 58 1.10 17.30 7.38
CA THR A 58 2.18 18.24 7.71
C THR A 58 3.13 18.50 6.54
N ILE A 59 3.88 17.47 6.10
CA ILE A 59 4.95 17.64 5.11
C ILE A 59 4.39 17.96 3.72
N VAL A 60 3.41 17.19 3.26
CA VAL A 60 2.86 17.35 1.92
C VAL A 60 2.13 18.69 1.74
N PRO A 61 1.25 19.13 2.66
CA PRO A 61 0.65 20.45 2.57
C PRO A 61 1.69 21.57 2.53
N LEU A 62 2.78 21.47 3.31
CA LEU A 62 3.87 22.44 3.30
C LEU A 62 4.61 22.43 1.96
N PHE A 63 4.92 21.25 1.41
CA PHE A 63 5.55 21.10 0.11
C PHE A 63 4.74 21.80 -0.99
N VAL A 64 3.42 21.58 -1.02
CA VAL A 64 2.53 22.23 -2.01
C VAL A 64 2.46 23.74 -1.77
N ASN A 65 2.33 24.19 -0.52
CA ASN A 65 2.27 25.62 -0.18
C ASN A 65 3.56 26.38 -0.57
N LYS A 66 4.73 25.72 -0.55
CA LYS A 66 5.98 26.33 -1.03
C LYS A 66 6.06 26.49 -2.54
N LEU A 67 5.16 25.85 -3.30
CA LEU A 67 5.15 25.88 -4.76
C LEU A 67 3.95 26.64 -5.34
N THR A 68 2.89 26.88 -4.56
CA THR A 68 1.70 27.61 -5.00
C THR A 68 0.92 28.21 -3.82
N ASP A 69 0.31 29.37 -4.06
CA ASP A 69 -0.62 30.01 -3.13
C ASP A 69 -2.07 29.53 -3.29
N SER A 70 -2.35 28.58 -4.18
CA SER A 70 -3.71 28.10 -4.47
C SER A 70 -4.29 27.31 -3.29
N PRO A 71 -5.35 27.82 -2.61
CA PRO A 71 -5.98 27.09 -1.51
C PRO A 71 -6.63 25.77 -1.97
N PHE A 72 -7.08 25.73 -3.23
CA PHE A 72 -7.65 24.54 -3.83
C PHE A 72 -6.63 23.40 -3.92
N LEU A 73 -5.42 23.68 -4.43
CA LEU A 73 -4.38 22.66 -4.56
C LEU A 73 -3.88 22.17 -3.18
N ILE A 74 -3.79 23.08 -2.20
CA ILE A 74 -3.44 22.71 -0.83
C ILE A 74 -4.52 21.79 -0.24
N GLY A 75 -5.80 22.12 -0.43
CA GLY A 75 -6.92 21.28 0.03
C GLY A 75 -7.01 19.93 -0.69
N LEU A 76 -6.64 19.89 -1.97
CA LEU A 76 -6.66 18.67 -2.80
C LEU A 76 -5.77 17.56 -2.23
N VAL A 77 -4.71 17.90 -1.49
CA VAL A 77 -3.85 16.93 -0.78
C VAL A 77 -4.67 16.01 0.12
N ALA A 78 -5.54 16.57 0.96
CA ALA A 78 -6.35 15.80 1.90
C ALA A 78 -7.42 14.98 1.16
N VAL A 79 -8.02 15.55 0.11
CA VAL A 79 -9.02 14.87 -0.73
C VAL A 79 -8.41 13.65 -1.40
N ILE A 80 -7.19 13.76 -1.94
CA ILE A 80 -6.49 12.61 -2.53
C ILE A 80 -6.14 11.60 -1.43
N ALA A 81 -5.48 12.02 -0.36
CA ALA A 81 -5.02 11.10 0.68
C ALA A 81 -6.15 10.24 1.25
N GLN A 82 -7.32 10.83 1.51
CA GLN A 82 -8.46 10.11 2.09
C GLN A 82 -9.35 9.50 0.99
N GLY A 83 -9.77 10.30 0.02
CA GLY A 83 -10.71 9.89 -1.01
C GLY A 83 -10.13 8.81 -1.92
N ALA A 84 -8.90 8.98 -2.38
CA ALA A 84 -8.26 8.01 -3.25
C ALA A 84 -7.86 6.72 -2.52
N PHE A 85 -7.66 6.77 -1.20
CA PHE A 85 -7.43 5.56 -0.41
C PHE A 85 -8.72 4.76 -0.18
N TYR A 86 -9.79 5.42 0.25
CA TYR A 86 -11.02 4.72 0.65
C TYR A 86 -11.96 4.38 -0.52
N ALA A 87 -11.97 5.16 -1.60
CA ALA A 87 -12.88 4.89 -2.72
C ALA A 87 -12.58 3.57 -3.46
N PRO A 88 -11.31 3.24 -3.81
CA PRO A 88 -11.03 2.02 -4.56
C PRO A 88 -11.34 0.75 -3.80
N GLN A 89 -11.12 0.71 -2.48
CA GLN A 89 -11.40 -0.49 -1.67
C GLN A 89 -12.89 -0.89 -1.68
N LEU A 90 -13.82 0.07 -1.80
CA LEU A 90 -15.26 -0.23 -1.97
C LEU A 90 -15.53 -0.99 -3.27
N LEU A 91 -14.76 -0.69 -4.32
CA LEU A 91 -14.88 -1.30 -5.64
C LEU A 91 -14.10 -2.61 -5.73
N THR A 92 -12.94 -2.72 -5.07
CA THR A 92 -12.07 -3.89 -5.18
C THR A 92 -12.42 -5.02 -4.22
N ALA A 93 -13.14 -4.77 -3.11
CA ALA A 93 -13.45 -5.79 -2.10
C ALA A 93 -14.12 -7.06 -2.68
N PRO A 94 -15.20 -6.99 -3.50
CA PRO A 94 -15.87 -8.20 -4.00
C PRO A 94 -14.98 -9.05 -4.92
N TYR A 95 -14.05 -8.41 -5.62
CA TYR A 95 -13.09 -9.09 -6.48
C TYR A 95 -11.98 -9.72 -5.66
N VAL A 96 -11.44 -8.97 -4.69
CA VAL A 96 -10.38 -9.44 -3.82
C VAL A 96 -10.85 -10.65 -3.04
N GLU A 97 -12.04 -10.64 -2.43
CA GLU A 97 -12.60 -11.75 -1.65
C GLU A 97 -12.53 -13.09 -2.39
N ARG A 98 -12.91 -13.08 -3.67
CA ARG A 98 -12.93 -14.25 -4.56
C ARG A 98 -11.54 -14.73 -4.99
N LEU A 99 -10.49 -13.93 -4.78
CA LEU A 99 -9.14 -14.34 -5.15
C LEU A 99 -8.64 -15.47 -4.23
N PRO A 100 -8.11 -16.56 -4.82
CA PRO A 100 -7.56 -17.67 -4.05
C PRO A 100 -6.33 -17.25 -3.22
N ARG A 101 -5.57 -16.26 -3.69
CA ARG A 101 -4.35 -15.77 -3.04
C ARG A 101 -4.37 -14.27 -2.90
N LYS A 102 -4.02 -13.79 -1.71
CA LYS A 102 -3.95 -12.36 -1.39
C LYS A 102 -2.53 -11.79 -1.54
N LYS A 103 -1.52 -12.57 -1.16
CA LYS A 103 -0.10 -12.17 -1.23
C LYS A 103 0.34 -11.62 -2.61
N PRO A 104 -0.01 -12.21 -3.76
CA PRO A 104 0.39 -11.66 -5.06
C PRO A 104 -0.23 -10.29 -5.35
N VAL A 105 -1.43 -10.01 -4.84
CA VAL A 105 -2.04 -8.68 -4.93
C VAL A 105 -1.21 -7.68 -4.13
N VAL A 106 -0.95 -7.99 -2.86
CA VAL A 106 -0.17 -7.12 -1.97
C VAL A 106 1.23 -6.84 -2.53
N VAL A 107 1.92 -7.88 -2.99
CA VAL A 107 3.31 -7.75 -3.45
C VAL A 107 3.37 -7.21 -4.87
N ASN A 108 2.73 -7.85 -5.85
CA ASN A 108 2.95 -7.53 -7.26
C ASN A 108 2.11 -6.34 -7.71
N VAL A 109 0.82 -6.33 -7.38
CA VAL A 109 -0.04 -5.18 -7.70
C VAL A 109 0.39 -3.99 -6.85
N GLY A 110 0.62 -4.19 -5.55
CA GLY A 110 1.09 -3.13 -4.66
C GLY A 110 2.43 -2.53 -5.06
N LEU A 111 3.39 -3.32 -5.55
CA LEU A 111 4.64 -2.78 -6.09
C LEU A 111 4.37 -1.77 -7.23
N LEU A 112 3.45 -2.10 -8.14
CA LEU A 112 3.15 -1.27 -9.31
C LEU A 112 2.27 -0.07 -8.96
N THR A 113 1.31 -0.26 -8.06
CA THR A 113 0.25 0.73 -7.82
C THR A 113 0.52 1.61 -6.60
N GLU A 114 1.18 1.08 -5.57
CA GLU A 114 1.46 1.80 -4.33
C GLU A 114 2.92 2.26 -4.26
N ARG A 115 3.88 1.39 -4.61
CA ARG A 115 5.31 1.66 -4.37
C ARG A 115 6.00 2.40 -5.51
N LEU A 116 5.80 1.96 -6.75
CA LEU A 116 6.43 2.57 -7.92
C LEU A 116 6.12 4.08 -8.07
N PRO A 117 4.90 4.58 -7.77
CA PRO A 117 4.60 6.00 -7.84
C PRO A 117 5.44 6.87 -6.90
N MET A 118 6.03 6.30 -5.83
CA MET A 118 6.94 7.03 -4.94
C MET A 118 8.15 7.59 -5.67
N LEU A 119 8.61 6.93 -6.74
CA LEU A 119 9.71 7.44 -7.56
C LEU A 119 9.33 8.76 -8.25
N ILE A 120 8.05 8.94 -8.60
CA ILE A 120 7.54 10.18 -9.20
C ILE A 120 7.58 11.31 -8.16
N LEU A 121 7.28 11.02 -6.88
CA LEU A 121 7.36 12.01 -5.81
C LEU A 121 8.81 12.46 -5.57
N ILE A 122 9.77 11.56 -5.66
CA ILE A 122 11.21 11.91 -5.55
C ILE A 122 11.58 12.88 -6.67
N VAL A 123 11.20 12.57 -7.92
CA VAL A 123 11.46 13.46 -9.07
C VAL A 123 10.76 14.82 -8.89
N ALA A 124 9.51 14.83 -8.41
CA ALA A 124 8.79 16.06 -8.12
C ALA A 124 9.53 16.94 -7.10
N ALA A 125 10.03 16.34 -6.01
CA ALA A 125 10.82 17.04 -5.00
C ALA A 125 12.12 17.61 -5.56
N MET A 126 12.84 16.87 -6.43
CA MET A 126 14.07 17.35 -7.06
C MET A 126 13.84 18.54 -8.01
N LEU A 127 12.66 18.61 -8.65
CA LEU A 127 12.32 19.69 -9.58
C LEU A 127 11.72 20.92 -8.88
N ALA A 128 11.30 20.80 -7.62
CA ALA A 128 10.57 21.82 -6.88
C ALA A 128 11.24 23.20 -6.90
N GLY A 129 12.57 23.26 -6.74
CA GLY A 129 13.32 24.52 -6.70
C GLY A 129 13.59 25.18 -8.06
N ARG A 130 13.33 24.49 -9.18
CA ARG A 130 13.65 24.99 -10.54
C ARG A 130 12.43 25.08 -11.44
N TYR A 131 11.47 24.17 -11.29
CA TYR A 131 10.32 24.02 -12.19
C TYR A 131 9.05 23.73 -11.37
N ALA A 132 8.59 24.72 -10.60
CA ALA A 132 7.46 24.55 -9.67
C ALA A 132 6.18 23.99 -10.31
N PRO A 133 5.71 24.44 -11.50
CA PRO A 133 4.51 23.87 -12.12
C PRO A 133 4.65 22.39 -12.49
N LEU A 134 5.82 21.99 -12.98
CA LEU A 134 6.11 20.59 -13.32
C LEU A 134 6.22 19.72 -12.07
N ALA A 135 6.87 20.25 -11.01
CA ALA A 135 6.96 19.58 -9.72
C ALA A 135 5.56 19.32 -9.13
N LEU A 136 4.68 20.32 -9.15
CA LEU A 136 3.28 20.17 -8.71
C LEU A 136 2.52 19.13 -9.52
N LEU A 137 2.63 19.16 -10.85
CA LEU A 137 1.98 18.18 -11.72
C LEU A 137 2.42 16.75 -11.40
N LEU A 138 3.74 16.51 -11.35
CA LEU A 138 4.29 15.20 -11.04
C LEU A 138 3.93 14.75 -9.63
N PHE A 139 3.99 15.66 -8.66
CA PHE A 139 3.57 15.41 -7.30
C PHE A 139 2.13 14.91 -7.25
N PHE A 140 1.16 15.65 -7.81
CA PHE A 140 -0.25 15.24 -7.75
C PHE A 140 -0.54 13.94 -8.50
N LEU A 141 0.11 13.71 -9.65
CA LEU A 141 -0.03 12.46 -10.39
C LEU A 141 0.51 11.26 -9.60
N GLY A 142 1.72 11.37 -9.06
CA GLY A 142 2.31 10.30 -8.25
C GLY A 142 1.57 10.07 -6.94
N TYR A 143 1.11 11.15 -6.29
CA TYR A 143 0.40 11.10 -5.02
C TYR A 143 -0.98 10.46 -5.19
N ALA A 144 -1.72 10.86 -6.22
CA ALA A 144 -2.99 10.22 -6.57
C ALA A 144 -2.79 8.75 -6.94
N TRP A 145 -1.82 8.43 -7.80
CA TRP A 145 -1.53 7.04 -8.15
C TRP A 145 -1.24 6.20 -6.90
N HIS A 146 -0.31 6.65 -6.04
CA HIS A 146 0.01 5.96 -4.80
C HIS A 146 -1.23 5.64 -3.96
N TYR A 147 -2.05 6.64 -3.65
CA TYR A 147 -3.20 6.43 -2.76
C TYR A 147 -4.30 5.59 -3.40
N ILE A 148 -4.56 5.77 -4.72
CA ILE A 148 -5.47 4.87 -5.45
C ILE A 148 -4.95 3.43 -5.37
N GLY A 149 -3.65 3.25 -5.59
CA GLY A 149 -3.00 1.94 -5.52
C GLY A 149 -3.04 1.29 -4.16
N ALA A 150 -2.74 2.05 -3.11
CA ALA A 150 -2.83 1.62 -1.71
C ALA A 150 -4.27 1.19 -1.38
N GLY A 151 -5.25 1.99 -1.78
CA GLY A 151 -6.67 1.66 -1.61
C GLY A 151 -7.10 0.38 -2.34
N MET A 152 -6.62 0.18 -3.57
CA MET A 152 -6.95 -1.02 -4.36
C MET A 152 -6.46 -2.31 -3.69
N ILE A 153 -5.29 -2.30 -3.05
CA ILE A 153 -4.67 -3.49 -2.44
C ILE A 153 -5.00 -3.65 -0.95
N ALA A 154 -5.55 -2.62 -0.29
CA ALA A 154 -5.75 -2.59 1.16
C ALA A 154 -6.52 -3.81 1.69
N VAL A 155 -7.63 -4.16 1.03
CA VAL A 155 -8.46 -5.32 1.40
C VAL A 155 -7.67 -6.63 1.33
N ALA A 156 -6.84 -6.79 0.30
CA ALA A 156 -6.02 -7.99 0.13
C ALA A 156 -4.94 -8.08 1.22
N TRP A 157 -4.34 -6.94 1.60
CA TRP A 157 -3.39 -6.89 2.70
C TRP A 157 -4.05 -7.21 4.04
N GLN A 158 -5.21 -6.62 4.34
CA GLN A 158 -5.97 -6.90 5.57
C GLN A 158 -6.35 -8.39 5.68
N GLU A 159 -6.87 -8.98 4.60
CA GLU A 159 -7.17 -10.41 4.55
C GLU A 159 -5.91 -11.28 4.70
N MET A 160 -4.79 -10.89 4.08
CA MET A 160 -3.53 -11.61 4.19
C MET A 160 -3.04 -11.61 5.65
N ILE A 161 -2.97 -10.45 6.30
CA ILE A 161 -2.59 -10.31 7.71
C ILE A 161 -3.51 -11.15 8.60
N ALA A 162 -4.82 -11.14 8.34
CA ALA A 162 -5.78 -11.96 9.07
C ALA A 162 -5.52 -13.48 8.92
N ARG A 163 -5.09 -13.93 7.74
CA ARG A 163 -4.80 -15.36 7.47
C ARG A 163 -3.46 -15.83 8.02
N ILE A 164 -2.46 -14.96 8.15
CA ILE A 164 -1.09 -15.35 8.54
C ILE A 164 -0.77 -15.10 10.02
N PHE A 165 -1.64 -14.39 10.73
CA PHE A 165 -1.46 -14.09 12.16
C PHE A 165 -2.63 -14.61 13.01
N PRO A 166 -2.33 -15.31 14.13
CA PRO A 166 -3.32 -15.63 15.16
C PRO A 166 -4.03 -14.36 15.66
N VAL A 167 -5.33 -14.48 15.95
CA VAL A 167 -6.20 -13.33 16.30
C VAL A 167 -5.62 -12.54 17.48
N ASP A 168 -5.12 -13.23 18.51
CA ASP A 168 -4.50 -12.69 19.73
C ASP A 168 -3.16 -11.98 19.48
N ARG A 169 -2.55 -12.14 18.30
CA ARG A 169 -1.22 -11.58 17.97
C ARG A 169 -1.23 -10.48 16.92
N ARG A 170 -2.38 -10.19 16.30
CA ARG A 170 -2.50 -9.14 15.27
C ARG A 170 -2.20 -7.76 15.85
N GLY A 171 -2.70 -7.46 17.05
CA GLY A 171 -2.42 -6.20 17.73
C GLY A 171 -0.92 -5.99 18.01
N ARG A 172 -0.21 -7.06 18.39
CA ARG A 172 1.25 -7.02 18.57
C ARG A 172 1.96 -6.70 17.25
N TYR A 173 1.53 -7.30 16.14
CA TYR A 173 2.09 -6.98 14.81
C TYR A 173 1.91 -5.49 14.49
N PHE A 174 0.68 -4.97 14.54
CA PHE A 174 0.41 -3.57 14.23
C PHE A 174 1.14 -2.60 15.16
N GLY A 175 1.12 -2.85 16.47
CA GLY A 175 1.80 -2.01 17.45
C GLY A 175 3.32 -1.98 17.25
N THR A 176 3.92 -3.15 17.00
CA THR A 176 5.38 -3.24 16.80
C THR A 176 5.81 -2.56 15.50
N SER A 177 5.10 -2.79 14.39
CA SER A 177 5.46 -2.20 13.10
C SER A 177 5.28 -0.67 13.10
N THR A 178 4.19 -0.17 13.68
CA THR A 178 3.97 1.28 13.82
C THR A 178 4.99 1.92 14.77
N PHE A 179 5.29 1.31 15.92
CA PHE A 179 6.27 1.86 16.86
C PHE A 179 7.68 1.94 16.25
N ILE A 180 8.13 0.90 15.56
CA ILE A 180 9.47 0.91 14.94
C ILE A 180 9.53 1.92 13.78
N GLY A 181 8.45 2.04 12.99
CA GLY A 181 8.45 2.88 11.80
C GLY A 181 8.16 4.36 12.06
N ALA A 182 7.35 4.68 13.07
CA ALA A 182 6.85 6.04 13.30
C ALA A 182 6.71 6.42 14.79
N GLY A 183 7.14 5.57 15.72
CA GLY A 183 7.14 5.83 17.15
C GLY A 183 8.36 6.58 17.67
#